data_AF-A0A7X9H9G6-F1
#
_entry.id   AF-A0A7X9H9G6-F1
#
_cell.length_a   1.000
_cell.length_b   1.000
_cell.length_c   1.000
_cell.angle_alpha   90.00
_cell.angle_beta   90.00
_cell.angle_gamma   90.00
#
_symmetry.space_group_name_H-M   'P 1'
#
loop_
_entity.id
_entity.type
_entity.pdbx_description
1 polymer ?
#
loop_
_entity_poly.entity_id
_entity_poly.type
_entity_poly.pdbx_seq_one_letter_code
_entity_poly.pdbx_strand_id
1 'polypeptide(L)'
;MRREIVGLEKPLIAIAIAVAIFFCISSECMAQHQLPDRLISIIEDIASTGGEEAALELQLRYEELLSSPLEINMLTRRQLEECGLLTQFQIESILDYRKEYGDILSLSELSLVDGFGPEAMELVRHFFRFSSFKDIASPFVEESFRHRFSAKARKKIKSEGISISSKYKIEYGRRISAGVTFDSDAGEKLTKYYLPDFTSFHLAWAPREAP
;
A
#
# COMPACT_ATOMS: atom_id res chain seq x y z
N MET A 1 -3.49 4.18 61.20
CA MET A 1 -2.67 3.49 60.19
C MET A 1 -3.53 3.30 58.93
N ARG A 2 -3.58 4.32 58.05
CA ARG A 2 -4.25 4.25 56.73
C ARG A 2 -3.17 4.57 55.71
N ARG A 3 -2.72 3.56 54.95
CA ARG A 3 -1.85 3.76 53.79
C ARG A 3 -2.72 3.78 52.54
N GLU A 4 -2.45 4.78 51.73
CA GLU A 4 -3.22 5.29 50.62
C GLU A 4 -3.31 4.29 49.46
N ILE A 5 -4.53 4.03 49.00
CA ILE A 5 -4.83 3.35 47.75
C ILE A 5 -5.07 4.45 46.69
N VAL A 6 -4.02 5.19 46.31
CA VAL A 6 -4.13 6.31 45.35
C VAL A 6 -3.16 6.15 44.16
N GLY A 7 -2.45 5.02 44.07
CA GLY A 7 -1.43 4.77 43.05
C GLY A 7 -1.90 4.01 41.81
N LEU A 8 -3.07 3.35 41.83
CA LEU A 8 -3.45 2.37 40.79
C LEU A 8 -4.37 2.94 39.69
N GLU A 9 -5.01 4.08 39.90
CA GLU A 9 -5.98 4.61 38.92
C GLU A 9 -5.30 5.26 37.71
N LYS A 10 -4.17 5.93 37.93
CA LYS A 10 -3.38 6.57 36.86
C LYS A 10 -2.80 5.58 35.82
N PRO A 11 -2.20 4.43 36.20
CA PRO A 11 -1.74 3.46 35.21
C PRO A 11 -2.89 2.76 34.48
N LEU A 12 -4.04 2.55 35.14
CA LEU A 12 -5.23 1.98 34.49
C LEU A 12 -5.78 2.91 33.40
N ILE A 13 -5.84 4.22 33.68
CA ILE A 13 -6.23 5.24 32.70
C ILE A 13 -5.23 5.28 31.54
N ALA A 14 -3.93 5.22 31.81
CA ALA A 14 -2.90 5.22 30.76
C ALA A 14 -2.97 3.97 29.86
N ILE A 15 -3.23 2.80 30.43
CA ILE A 15 -3.44 1.56 29.67
C ILE A 15 -4.71 1.65 28.83
N ALA A 16 -5.81 2.16 29.39
CA ALA A 16 -7.05 2.35 28.65
C ALA A 16 -6.89 3.31 27.47
N ILE A 17 -6.13 4.40 27.64
CA ILE A 17 -5.80 5.34 26.56
C ILE A 17 -4.91 4.67 25.49
N ALA A 18 -3.89 3.90 25.90
CA ALA A 18 -3.03 3.18 24.95
C ALA A 18 -3.80 2.13 24.14
N VAL A 19 -4.74 1.41 24.78
CA VAL A 19 -5.64 0.45 24.12
C VAL A 19 -6.61 1.18 23.18
N ALA A 20 -7.16 2.33 23.59
CA ALA A 20 -8.03 3.14 22.73
C ALA A 20 -7.29 3.69 21.51
N ILE A 21 -6.05 4.17 21.69
CA ILE A 21 -5.18 4.60 20.59
C ILE A 21 -4.89 3.41 19.65
N PHE A 22 -4.53 2.25 20.20
CA PHE A 22 -4.35 1.02 19.41
C PHE A 22 -5.62 0.65 18.62
N PHE A 23 -6.80 0.74 19.24
CA PHE A 23 -8.08 0.45 18.61
C PHE A 23 -8.46 1.47 17.52
N CYS A 24 -8.18 2.76 17.74
CA CYS A 24 -8.38 3.82 16.74
C CYS A 24 -7.45 3.65 15.54
N ILE A 25 -6.16 3.34 15.76
CA ILE A 25 -5.19 3.05 14.69
C ILE A 25 -5.59 1.77 13.93
N SER A 26 -6.20 0.78 14.61
CA SER A 26 -6.67 -0.45 13.97
C SER A 26 -8.01 -0.28 13.24
N SER A 27 -8.81 0.74 13.58
CA SER A 27 -10.09 1.03 12.91
C SER A 27 -9.88 1.56 11.49
N GLU A 28 -8.75 2.23 11.23
CA GLU A 28 -8.32 2.59 9.87
C GLU A 28 -7.89 1.37 9.03
N CYS A 29 -7.64 0.21 9.66
CA CYS A 29 -7.22 -1.02 8.98
C CYS A 29 -8.40 -1.81 8.38
N MET A 30 -9.65 -1.42 8.67
CA MET A 30 -10.86 -2.02 8.09
C MET A 30 -11.46 -1.15 6.98
N ALA A 31 -10.67 -0.30 6.33
CA ALA A 31 -11.07 0.20 5.02
C ALA A 31 -11.07 -1.02 4.08
N GLN A 32 -12.26 -1.50 3.74
CA GLN A 32 -12.50 -2.62 2.85
C GLN A 32 -11.76 -2.36 1.53
N HIS A 33 -10.56 -2.92 1.42
CA HIS A 33 -9.66 -2.75 0.29
C HIS A 33 -10.12 -3.69 -0.81
N GLN A 34 -11.35 -3.46 -1.26
CA GLN A 34 -11.97 -4.27 -2.28
C GLN A 34 -11.51 -3.74 -3.63
N LEU A 35 -11.00 -4.66 -4.45
CA LEU A 35 -10.68 -4.36 -5.84
C LEU A 35 -11.96 -3.85 -6.53
N PRO A 36 -11.85 -2.83 -7.41
CA PRO A 36 -12.96 -2.41 -8.25
C PRO A 36 -13.54 -3.60 -9.02
N ASP A 37 -14.86 -3.66 -9.17
CA ASP A 37 -15.57 -4.79 -9.81
C ASP A 37 -15.03 -5.11 -11.21
N ARG A 38 -14.62 -4.08 -11.97
CA ARG A 38 -13.97 -4.24 -13.28
C ARG A 38 -12.65 -5.01 -13.22
N LEU A 39 -11.85 -4.83 -12.16
CA LEU A 39 -10.61 -5.60 -12.03
C LEU A 39 -10.90 -7.04 -11.64
N ILE A 40 -11.94 -7.28 -10.84
CA ILE A 40 -12.42 -8.62 -10.52
C ILE A 40 -12.83 -9.35 -11.80
N SER A 41 -13.61 -8.71 -12.67
CA SER A 41 -14.01 -9.33 -13.94
C SER A 41 -12.80 -9.64 -14.84
N ILE A 42 -11.80 -8.76 -14.89
CA ILE A 42 -10.55 -9.04 -15.63
C ILE A 42 -9.82 -10.26 -15.05
N ILE A 43 -9.73 -10.37 -13.72
CA ILE A 43 -9.10 -11.52 -13.06
C ILE A 43 -9.85 -12.81 -13.38
N GLU A 44 -11.19 -12.79 -13.37
CA GLU A 44 -12.04 -13.94 -13.71
C GLU A 44 -11.88 -14.37 -15.17
N ASP A 45 -11.80 -13.41 -16.09
CA ASP A 45 -11.53 -13.66 -17.52
C ASP A 45 -10.14 -14.30 -17.71
N ILE A 46 -9.12 -13.82 -16.99
CA ILE A 46 -7.78 -14.43 -17.00
C ILE A 46 -7.82 -15.84 -16.39
N ALA A 47 -8.57 -16.06 -15.30
CA ALA A 47 -8.70 -17.39 -14.70
C ALA A 47 -9.28 -18.40 -15.69
N SER A 48 -10.26 -17.96 -16.49
CA SER A 48 -10.93 -18.77 -17.51
C SER A 48 -10.05 -19.08 -18.73
N THR A 49 -9.13 -18.17 -19.11
CA THR A 49 -8.35 -18.26 -20.36
C THR A 49 -6.89 -18.65 -20.14
N GLY A 50 -6.24 -18.09 -19.12
CA GLY A 50 -4.83 -18.28 -18.76
C GLY A 50 -4.59 -19.18 -17.54
N GLY A 51 -5.66 -19.67 -16.91
CA GLY A 51 -5.62 -20.56 -15.75
C GLY A 51 -5.53 -19.83 -14.41
N GLU A 52 -5.80 -20.56 -13.32
CA GLU A 52 -5.90 -20.01 -11.97
C GLU A 52 -4.59 -19.37 -11.47
N GLU A 53 -3.42 -19.88 -11.88
CA GLU A 53 -2.13 -19.36 -11.43
C GLU A 53 -1.86 -17.95 -11.97
N ALA A 54 -2.19 -17.68 -13.24
CA ALA A 54 -2.04 -16.36 -13.86
C ALA A 54 -3.01 -15.34 -13.25
N ALA A 55 -4.24 -15.76 -12.95
CA ALA A 55 -5.23 -14.93 -12.28
C ALA A 55 -4.79 -14.54 -10.87
N LEU A 56 -4.24 -15.49 -10.10
CA LEU A 56 -3.73 -15.25 -8.76
C LEU A 56 -2.56 -14.26 -8.77
N GLU A 57 -1.63 -14.38 -9.73
CA GLU A 57 -0.52 -13.43 -9.88
C GLU A 57 -1.02 -12.01 -10.15
N LEU A 58 -1.99 -11.87 -11.06
CA LEU A 58 -2.59 -10.58 -11.38
C LEU A 58 -3.33 -9.96 -10.19
N GLN A 59 -4.10 -10.77 -9.45
CA GLN A 59 -4.79 -10.34 -8.24
C GLN A 59 -3.80 -9.78 -7.21
N LEU A 60 -2.74 -10.55 -6.89
CA LEU A 60 -1.71 -10.13 -5.93
C LEU A 60 -1.02 -8.84 -6.37
N ARG A 61 -0.81 -8.66 -7.67
CA ARG A 61 -0.24 -7.44 -8.23
C ARG A 61 -1.14 -6.24 -8.01
N TYR A 62 -2.45 -6.37 -8.24
CA TYR A 62 -3.38 -5.29 -7.97
C TYR A 62 -3.47 -4.98 -6.49
N GLU A 63 -3.56 -5.97 -5.60
CA GLU A 63 -3.54 -5.77 -4.15
C GLU A 63 -2.29 -5.01 -3.69
N GLU A 64 -1.13 -5.29 -4.28
CA GLU A 64 0.11 -4.59 -3.97
C GLU A 64 0.07 -3.11 -4.40
N LEU A 65 -0.44 -2.82 -5.60
CA LEU A 65 -0.64 -1.45 -6.09
C LEU A 65 -1.67 -0.69 -5.24
N LEU A 66 -2.73 -1.38 -4.84
CA LEU A 66 -3.77 -0.89 -3.95
C LEU A 66 -3.17 -0.47 -2.59
N SER A 67 -2.28 -1.29 -2.02
CA SER A 67 -1.55 -0.97 -0.78
C SER A 67 -0.53 0.17 -0.94
N SER A 68 -0.13 0.46 -2.19
CA SER A 68 0.89 1.44 -2.56
C SER A 68 0.50 2.26 -3.78
N PRO A 69 -0.47 3.18 -3.66
CA PRO A 69 -0.88 4.00 -4.79
C PRO A 69 0.30 4.78 -5.38
N LEU A 70 0.30 4.92 -6.70
CA LEU A 70 1.38 5.54 -7.47
C LEU A 70 1.19 7.06 -7.55
N GLU A 71 2.28 7.82 -7.48
CA GLU A 71 2.24 9.28 -7.66
C GLU A 71 2.19 9.64 -9.14
N ILE A 72 1.02 10.04 -9.65
CA ILE A 72 0.77 10.24 -11.08
C ILE A 72 1.75 11.24 -11.74
N ASN A 73 2.13 12.29 -10.99
CA ASN A 73 3.03 13.34 -11.46
C ASN A 73 4.51 12.92 -11.50
N MET A 74 4.87 11.76 -10.93
CA MET A 74 6.25 11.25 -10.89
C MET A 74 6.51 10.10 -11.85
N LEU A 75 5.45 9.45 -12.33
CA LEU A 75 5.61 8.34 -13.25
C LEU A 75 6.09 8.82 -14.61
N THR A 76 7.10 8.12 -15.14
CA THR A 76 7.50 8.22 -16.54
C THR A 76 6.48 7.52 -17.43
N ARG A 77 6.49 7.82 -18.74
CA ARG A 77 5.66 7.12 -19.74
C ARG A 77 5.74 5.60 -19.57
N ARG A 78 6.97 5.08 -19.52
CA ARG A 78 7.22 3.65 -19.37
C ARG A 78 6.61 3.07 -18.09
N GLN A 79 6.68 3.79 -16.97
CA GLN A 79 6.07 3.33 -15.71
C GLN A 79 4.53 3.37 -15.75
N LEU A 80 3.94 4.35 -16.44
CA LEU A 80 2.49 4.41 -16.68
C LEU A 80 2.02 3.25 -17.58
N GLU A 81 2.82 2.87 -18.57
CA GLU A 81 2.55 1.70 -19.42
C GLU A 81 2.70 0.39 -18.63
N GLU A 82 3.80 0.26 -17.90
CA GLU A 82 4.11 -0.94 -17.12
C GLU A 82 3.05 -1.21 -16.05
N CYS A 83 2.40 -0.19 -15.48
CA CYS A 83 1.38 -0.40 -14.45
C CYS A 83 0.12 -1.13 -14.99
N GLY A 84 -0.14 -1.07 -16.30
CA GLY A 84 -1.23 -1.81 -16.94
C GLY A 84 -2.65 -1.33 -16.58
N LEU A 85 -2.79 -0.19 -15.90
CA LEU A 85 -4.09 0.35 -15.46
C LEU A 85 -4.71 1.36 -16.42
N LEU A 86 -3.90 1.91 -17.33
CA LEU A 86 -4.26 3.02 -18.20
C LEU A 86 -4.11 2.62 -19.67
N THR A 87 -4.97 3.16 -20.52
CA THR A 87 -4.83 3.00 -21.98
C THR A 87 -3.74 3.91 -22.53
N GLN A 88 -3.19 3.58 -23.70
CA GLN A 88 -2.18 4.42 -24.35
C GLN A 88 -2.67 5.87 -24.56
N PHE A 89 -3.96 6.04 -24.89
CA PHE A 89 -4.58 7.36 -25.02
C PHE A 89 -4.56 8.14 -23.69
N GLN A 90 -5.00 7.51 -22.59
CA GLN A 90 -4.99 8.13 -21.26
C GLN A 90 -3.59 8.53 -20.80
N ILE A 91 -2.59 7.69 -21.10
CA ILE A 91 -1.19 7.96 -20.77
C ILE A 91 -0.71 9.21 -21.52
N GLU A 92 -0.99 9.32 -22.81
CA GLU A 92 -0.63 10.51 -23.59
C GLU A 92 -1.33 11.76 -23.06
N SER A 93 -2.64 11.70 -22.78
CA SER A 93 -3.38 12.83 -22.22
C SER A 93 -2.80 13.33 -20.89
N ILE A 94 -2.37 12.42 -20.00
CA ILE A 94 -1.68 12.80 -18.75
C ILE A 94 -0.37 13.53 -19.03
N LEU A 95 0.44 13.02 -19.97
CA LEU A 95 1.75 13.58 -20.28
C LEU A 95 1.62 14.96 -20.94
N ASP A 96 0.67 15.11 -21.86
CA ASP A 96 0.38 16.39 -22.51
C ASP A 96 -0.15 17.41 -21.50
N TYR A 97 -1.08 17.00 -20.63
CA TYR A 97 -1.56 17.86 -19.55
C TYR A 97 -0.42 18.35 -18.65
N ARG A 98 0.47 17.43 -18.23
CA ARG A 98 1.63 17.78 -17.40
C ARG A 98 2.60 18.74 -18.07
N LYS A 99 2.72 18.65 -19.40
CA LYS A 99 3.58 19.51 -20.20
C LYS A 99 2.99 20.90 -20.39
N GLU A 100 1.68 21.02 -20.53
CA GLU A 100 0.99 22.27 -20.83
C GLU A 100 0.57 23.04 -19.58
N TYR A 101 0.07 22.35 -18.55
CA TYR A 101 -0.54 22.96 -17.35
C TYR A 101 0.25 22.69 -16.06
N GLY A 102 1.08 21.65 -16.02
CA GLY A 102 1.89 21.27 -14.86
C GLY A 102 1.31 20.10 -14.06
N ASP A 103 1.63 20.02 -12.76
CA ASP A 103 1.22 18.89 -11.90
C ASP A 103 -0.30 18.77 -11.80
N ILE A 104 -0.83 17.55 -11.87
CA ILE A 104 -2.24 17.24 -11.60
C ILE A 104 -2.42 17.13 -10.09
N LEU A 105 -3.20 18.03 -9.49
CA LEU A 105 -3.33 18.20 -8.05
C LEU A 105 -4.55 17.49 -7.46
N SER A 106 -5.50 17.05 -8.28
CA SER A 106 -6.69 16.36 -7.77
C SER A 106 -7.35 15.42 -8.79
N LEU A 107 -8.20 14.52 -8.28
CA LEU A 107 -9.10 13.70 -9.11
C LEU A 107 -10.01 14.58 -9.98
N SER A 108 -10.52 15.70 -9.44
CA SER A 108 -11.41 16.59 -10.18
C SER A 108 -10.71 17.22 -11.39
N GLU A 109 -9.44 17.58 -11.25
CA GLU A 109 -8.64 18.10 -12.35
C GLU A 109 -8.37 17.05 -13.42
N LEU A 110 -8.02 15.82 -13.01
CA LEU A 110 -7.87 14.72 -13.96
C LEU A 110 -9.17 14.39 -14.70
N SER A 111 -10.34 14.56 -14.08
CA SER A 111 -11.63 14.31 -14.73
C SER A 111 -11.92 15.27 -15.89
N LEU A 112 -11.20 16.39 -15.99
CA LEU A 112 -11.28 17.32 -17.12
C LEU A 112 -10.35 16.92 -18.28
N VAL A 113 -9.46 15.94 -18.07
CA VAL A 113 -8.53 15.44 -19.08
C VAL A 113 -9.22 14.42 -19.96
N ASP A 114 -8.99 14.52 -21.27
CA ASP A 114 -9.60 13.61 -22.24
C ASP A 114 -9.23 12.14 -21.95
N GLY A 115 -10.25 11.28 -21.97
CA GLY A 115 -10.11 9.85 -21.69
C GLY A 115 -10.34 9.45 -20.24
N PHE A 116 -10.61 10.40 -19.33
CA PHE A 116 -10.89 10.16 -17.92
C PHE A 116 -12.39 10.27 -17.59
N GLY A 117 -13.18 9.37 -18.15
CA GLY A 117 -14.59 9.20 -17.80
C GLY A 117 -14.81 8.57 -16.42
N PRO A 118 -16.06 8.40 -15.97
CA PRO A 118 -16.40 7.89 -14.64
C PRO A 118 -15.72 6.56 -14.27
N GLU A 119 -15.66 5.63 -15.21
CA GLU A 119 -15.03 4.31 -15.04
C GLU A 119 -13.51 4.41 -14.86
N ALA A 120 -12.86 5.31 -15.60
CA ALA A 120 -11.43 5.57 -15.47
C ALA A 120 -11.13 6.26 -14.13
N MET A 121 -11.95 7.24 -13.75
CA MET A 121 -11.82 7.95 -12.48
C MET A 121 -11.98 7.04 -11.27
N GLU A 122 -12.85 6.03 -11.36
CA GLU A 122 -12.97 5.00 -10.34
C GLU A 122 -11.68 4.19 -10.18
N LEU A 123 -11.05 3.72 -11.26
CA LEU A 123 -9.76 3.05 -11.16
C LEU A 123 -8.70 3.99 -10.58
N VAL A 124 -8.61 5.21 -11.10
CA VAL A 124 -7.57 6.16 -10.70
C VAL A 124 -7.64 6.47 -9.21
N ARG A 125 -8.84 6.65 -8.65
CA ARG A 125 -9.08 6.92 -7.23
C ARG A 125 -8.43 5.90 -6.30
N HIS A 126 -8.34 4.64 -6.71
CA HIS A 126 -7.81 3.57 -5.87
C HIS A 126 -6.29 3.39 -6.01
N PHE A 127 -5.75 3.67 -7.20
CA PHE A 127 -4.37 3.31 -7.55
C PHE A 127 -3.41 4.49 -7.69
N PHE A 128 -3.90 5.72 -7.72
CA PHE A 128 -3.06 6.90 -7.91
C PHE A 128 -3.29 7.96 -6.84
N ARG A 129 -2.22 8.69 -6.55
CA ARG A 129 -2.18 9.87 -5.68
C ARG A 129 -1.83 11.11 -6.49
N PHE A 130 -2.33 12.23 -5.99
CA PHE A 130 -2.15 13.55 -6.57
C PHE A 130 -1.41 14.38 -5.55
N SER A 131 -0.14 14.66 -5.85
CA SER A 131 0.73 15.47 -5.03
C SER A 131 1.54 16.35 -5.96
N SER A 132 1.75 17.62 -5.61
CA SER A 132 2.67 18.45 -6.39
C SER A 132 4.11 18.03 -6.15
N PHE A 133 4.94 18.11 -7.19
CA PHE A 133 6.38 18.02 -7.08
C PHE A 133 6.94 19.05 -6.09
N LYS A 134 6.34 20.25 -6.03
CA LYS A 134 6.73 21.32 -5.10
C LYS A 134 6.32 21.05 -3.66
N ASP A 135 5.13 20.49 -3.45
CA ASP A 135 4.70 20.08 -2.11
C ASP A 135 5.64 19.01 -1.60
N ILE A 136 5.91 18.00 -2.41
CA ILE A 136 6.83 16.92 -2.08
C ILE A 136 8.25 17.44 -1.79
N ALA A 137 8.75 18.44 -2.55
CA ALA A 137 10.05 19.09 -2.34
C ALA A 137 10.08 20.11 -1.18
N SER A 138 8.92 20.50 -0.64
CA SER A 138 8.85 21.42 0.49
C SER A 138 9.31 20.72 1.78
N PRO A 139 10.21 21.32 2.58
CA PRO A 139 10.60 20.79 3.89
C PRO A 139 9.47 20.81 4.94
N PHE A 140 8.27 21.25 4.54
CA PHE A 140 7.08 21.42 5.37
C PHE A 140 5.94 20.42 5.05
N VAL A 141 6.16 19.35 4.27
CA VAL A 141 5.13 18.31 4.11
C VAL A 141 4.77 17.73 5.46
N GLU A 142 3.48 17.85 5.77
CA GLU A 142 2.76 17.29 6.91
C GLU A 142 3.34 15.93 7.31
N GLU A 143 3.67 15.78 8.59
CA GLU A 143 4.23 14.56 9.19
C GLU A 143 3.19 13.43 9.13
N SER A 144 2.98 12.88 7.93
CA SER A 144 2.05 11.80 7.69
C SER A 144 2.66 10.48 8.16
N PHE A 145 1.98 9.82 9.10
CA PHE A 145 2.30 8.48 9.51
C PHE A 145 1.58 7.49 8.58
N ARG A 146 2.34 6.65 7.89
CA ARG A 146 1.83 5.56 7.04
C ARG A 146 2.36 4.25 7.57
N HIS A 147 1.49 3.25 7.64
CA HIS A 147 1.86 1.87 7.90
C HIS A 147 1.31 0.96 6.78
N ARG A 148 1.99 -0.15 6.51
CA ARG A 148 1.58 -1.13 5.52
C ARG A 148 1.84 -2.52 6.07
N PHE A 149 0.82 -3.35 6.04
CA PHE A 149 0.92 -4.77 6.33
C PHE A 149 0.51 -5.55 5.08
N SER A 150 1.27 -6.57 4.72
CA SER A 150 0.93 -7.48 3.63
C SER A 150 1.29 -8.91 4.02
N ALA A 151 0.37 -9.86 3.86
CA ALA A 151 0.62 -11.28 4.07
C ALA A 151 0.25 -12.05 2.80
N LYS A 152 1.15 -12.93 2.31
CA LYS A 152 0.93 -13.78 1.15
C LYS A 152 1.15 -15.24 1.54
N ALA A 153 0.19 -16.11 1.28
CA ALA A 153 0.32 -17.56 1.43
C ALA A 153 0.22 -18.22 0.06
N ARG A 154 1.25 -18.98 -0.34
CA ARG A 154 1.32 -19.68 -1.64
C ARG A 154 1.49 -21.18 -1.39
N LYS A 155 0.53 -21.98 -1.83
CA LYS A 155 0.63 -23.44 -1.84
C LYS A 155 1.36 -23.88 -3.12
N LYS A 156 2.54 -24.52 -3.00
CA LYS A 156 3.22 -25.07 -4.18
C LYS A 156 2.55 -26.41 -4.54
N ILE A 157 2.24 -26.65 -5.82
CA ILE A 157 1.59 -27.89 -6.28
C ILE A 157 2.61 -29.05 -6.41
N LYS A 158 3.89 -28.73 -6.66
CA LYS A 158 4.97 -29.72 -6.89
C LYS A 158 5.66 -30.23 -5.61
N SER A 159 5.60 -29.49 -4.51
CA SER A 159 6.06 -29.90 -3.18
C SER A 159 4.89 -29.70 -2.24
N GLU A 160 4.51 -30.69 -1.41
CA GLU A 160 3.39 -30.61 -0.45
C GLU A 160 3.64 -29.58 0.68
N GLY A 161 4.01 -28.35 0.35
CA GLY A 161 4.37 -27.30 1.28
C GLY A 161 3.64 -26.00 0.96
N ILE A 162 3.34 -25.27 2.03
CA ILE A 162 2.79 -23.93 1.99
C ILE A 162 3.94 -22.98 2.27
N SER A 163 4.16 -22.04 1.36
CA SER A 163 5.06 -20.90 1.61
C SER A 163 4.24 -19.72 2.14
N ILE A 164 4.72 -19.09 3.21
CA ILE A 164 4.04 -17.97 3.88
C ILE A 164 5.02 -16.82 3.97
N SER A 165 4.63 -15.66 3.43
CA SER A 165 5.37 -14.41 3.58
C SER A 165 4.51 -13.36 4.26
N SER A 166 5.11 -12.55 5.12
CA SER A 166 4.48 -11.43 5.83
C SER A 166 5.44 -10.25 5.84
N LYS A 167 4.96 -9.07 5.46
CA LYS A 167 5.76 -7.83 5.43
C LYS A 167 5.01 -6.74 6.18
N TYR A 168 5.74 -6.01 6.99
CA TYR A 168 5.25 -4.83 7.69
C TYR A 168 6.20 -3.66 7.43
N LYS A 169 5.68 -2.52 7.03
CA LYS A 169 6.44 -1.30 6.73
C LYS A 169 5.79 -0.11 7.40
N ILE A 170 6.58 0.75 8.05
CA ILE A 170 6.17 2.02 8.62
C ILE A 170 6.96 3.11 7.90
N GLU A 171 6.27 4.17 7.49
CA GLU A 171 6.84 5.36 6.87
C GLU A 171 6.31 6.58 7.64
N TYR A 172 7.21 7.38 8.18
CA TYR A 172 6.85 8.63 8.86
C TYR A 172 7.43 9.82 8.08
N GLY A 173 6.53 10.55 7.43
CA GLY A 173 6.84 11.56 6.43
C GLY A 173 7.77 11.01 5.34
N ARG A 174 8.71 11.83 4.88
CA ARG A 174 9.76 11.44 3.92
C ARG A 174 11.09 11.10 4.59
N ARG A 175 11.10 10.98 5.92
CA ARG A 175 12.33 10.95 6.72
C ARG A 175 12.66 9.60 7.28
N ILE A 176 11.66 8.82 7.68
CA ILE A 176 11.88 7.55 8.36
C ILE A 176 11.08 6.48 7.63
N SER A 177 11.74 5.43 7.19
CA SER A 177 11.11 4.20 6.71
C SER A 177 11.70 3.03 7.48
N ALA A 178 10.87 2.24 8.12
CA ALA A 178 11.26 1.00 8.79
C ALA A 178 10.41 -0.14 8.26
N GLY A 179 10.94 -1.35 8.19
CA GLY A 179 10.09 -2.50 7.90
C GLY A 179 10.74 -3.83 8.19
N VAL A 180 9.86 -4.82 8.36
CA VAL A 180 10.18 -6.19 8.73
C VAL A 180 9.54 -7.10 7.69
N THR A 181 10.29 -8.08 7.19
CA THR A 181 9.78 -9.14 6.31
C THR A 181 10.08 -10.47 6.95
N PHE A 182 9.05 -11.32 7.03
CA PHE A 182 9.11 -12.71 7.42
C PHE A 182 8.73 -13.55 6.20
N ASP A 183 9.50 -14.57 5.87
CA ASP A 183 9.20 -15.51 4.79
C ASP A 183 9.55 -16.92 5.25
N SER A 184 8.72 -17.89 4.88
CA SER A 184 8.91 -19.31 5.16
C SER A 184 8.57 -20.13 3.93
N ASP A 185 9.47 -21.03 3.53
CA ASP A 185 9.36 -21.80 2.30
C ASP A 185 8.62 -23.14 2.52
N ALA A 186 8.03 -23.63 1.45
CA ALA A 186 7.33 -24.89 1.33
C ALA A 186 8.32 -26.07 1.35
N GLY A 187 8.72 -26.51 2.55
CA GLY A 187 9.61 -27.68 2.70
C GLY A 187 9.60 -28.39 4.06
N GLU A 188 9.14 -27.78 5.15
CA GLU A 188 9.22 -28.39 6.48
C GLU A 188 7.89 -28.96 6.98
N LYS A 189 7.96 -30.14 7.61
CA LYS A 189 6.84 -30.72 8.36
C LYS A 189 6.48 -29.74 9.47
N LEU A 190 5.22 -29.29 9.48
CA LEU A 190 4.62 -28.43 10.50
C LEU A 190 4.95 -28.94 11.91
N THR A 191 6.00 -28.39 12.53
CA THR A 191 6.40 -28.71 13.90
C THR A 191 6.21 -27.48 14.78
N LYS A 192 5.90 -27.72 16.06
CA LYS A 192 5.27 -26.82 17.04
C LYS A 192 6.00 -25.48 17.35
N TYR A 193 7.18 -25.25 16.77
CA TYR A 193 8.02 -24.06 16.99
C TYR A 193 8.42 -23.49 15.63
N TYR A 194 7.49 -22.74 15.02
CA TYR A 194 7.67 -22.15 13.69
C TYR A 194 8.47 -20.86 13.81
N LEU A 195 9.75 -20.89 13.45
CA LEU A 195 10.55 -19.70 13.20
C LEU A 195 10.60 -19.49 11.67
N PRO A 196 10.34 -18.27 11.17
CA PRO A 196 10.44 -18.01 9.74
C PRO A 196 11.88 -18.22 9.24
N ASP A 197 12.02 -18.91 8.11
CA ASP A 197 13.32 -19.27 7.51
C ASP A 197 14.10 -18.03 7.06
N PHE A 198 13.37 -16.98 6.69
CA PHE A 198 13.94 -15.69 6.33
C PHE A 198 13.27 -14.58 7.12
N THR A 199 14.08 -13.82 7.83
CA THR A 199 13.67 -12.58 8.48
C THR A 199 14.59 -11.47 8.02
N SER A 200 14.03 -10.40 7.47
CA SER A 200 14.80 -9.20 7.14
C SER A 200 14.20 -7.97 7.79
N PHE A 201 15.09 -7.05 8.14
CA PHE A 201 14.76 -5.75 8.70
C PHE A 201 15.43 -4.67 7.87
N HIS A 202 14.73 -3.57 7.62
CA HIS A 202 15.30 -2.37 7.04
C HIS A 202 14.91 -1.14 7.85
N LEU A 203 15.86 -0.22 7.99
CA LEU A 203 15.65 1.11 8.53
C LEU A 203 16.38 2.10 7.63
N ALA A 204 15.65 3.08 7.12
CA ALA A 204 16.16 4.17 6.32
C ALA A 204 15.79 5.49 6.99
N TRP A 205 16.76 6.38 7.07
CA TRP A 205 16.57 7.74 7.57
C TRP A 205 17.19 8.76 6.61
N ALA A 206 16.43 9.80 6.28
CA ALA A 206 16.90 10.92 5.48
C ALA A 206 16.98 12.21 6.35
N PRO A 207 18.16 12.83 6.49
CA PRO A 207 18.31 14.10 7.19
C PRO A 207 17.56 15.23 6.50
N ARG A 208 17.22 16.28 7.26
CA ARG A 208 16.73 17.54 6.68
C ARG A 208 17.87 18.19 5.91
N GLU A 209 17.70 18.39 4.61
CA GLU A 209 18.50 19.38 3.89
C GLU A 209 18.10 20.75 4.44
N ALA A 210 19.05 21.43 5.08
CA ALA A 210 18.89 22.82 5.48
C ALA A 210 18.93 23.71 4.22
N PRO A 211 18.07 24.74 4.13
CA PRO A 211 18.05 25.66 3.00
C PRO A 211 19.36 26.45 2.86
#